data_AF-A0A8J6NGS9-F1
#
_entry.id   AF-A0A8J6NGS9-F1
#
_cell.length_a   1.000
_cell.length_b   1.000
_cell.length_c   1.000
_cell.angle_alpha   90.00
_cell.angle_beta   90.00
_cell.angle_gamma   90.00
#
_symmetry.space_group_name_H-M   'P 1'
#
loop_
_entity.id
_entity.type
_entity.pdbx_description
1 polymer ?
#
loop_
_entity_poly.entity_id
_entity_poly.type
_entity_poly.pdbx_seq_one_letter_code
_entity_poly.pdbx_strand_id
1 'polypeptide(L)'
;MIVDATWPISTKGMGTVVNEHFHLGEAQQIATEPLKSWEVPEDRDSQEFKNEILKESFTAEELAHRDEFVNTLGKMTNSRLIRLLVRLEKLVKRENVR
;
A
#
# COMPACT_ATOMS: atom_id res chain seq x y z
N MET A 1 1.25 -13.68 -12.89
CA MET A 1 0.55 -12.99 -11.79
C MET A 1 1.02 -11.53 -11.79
N ILE A 2 0.12 -10.57 -12.05
CA ILE A 2 0.43 -9.13 -12.09
C ILE A 2 -0.11 -8.55 -10.80
N VAL A 3 0.75 -8.32 -9.80
CA VAL A 3 0.34 -7.73 -8.53
C VAL A 3 1.11 -6.44 -8.33
N ASP A 4 0.43 -5.31 -8.42
CA ASP A 4 0.97 -4.07 -7.86
C ASP A 4 0.79 -4.13 -6.33
N ALA A 5 1.77 -4.71 -5.65
CA ALA A 5 1.86 -4.69 -4.20
C ALA A 5 2.97 -3.71 -3.78
N THR A 6 2.83 -2.46 -4.23
CA THR A 6 3.70 -1.38 -3.78
C THR A 6 2.92 -0.29 -3.06
N TRP A 7 3.65 0.50 -2.27
CA TRP A 7 3.04 1.60 -1.54
C TRP A 7 2.57 2.68 -2.53
N PRO A 8 1.55 3.49 -2.16
CA PRO A 8 1.12 4.62 -2.99
C PRO A 8 2.30 5.50 -3.40
N ILE A 9 2.32 5.99 -4.65
CA ILE A 9 3.41 6.85 -5.17
C ILE A 9 3.71 8.04 -4.24
N SER A 10 2.69 8.58 -3.55
CA SER A 10 2.84 9.68 -2.60
C SER A 10 3.79 9.38 -1.43
N THR A 11 4.00 8.11 -1.07
CA THR A 11 4.86 7.70 0.05
C THR A 11 6.31 7.44 -0.37
N LYS A 12 6.66 7.52 -1.66
CA LYS A 12 8.05 7.33 -2.14
C LYS A 12 9.05 8.19 -1.38
N GLY A 13 8.68 9.43 -1.03
CA GLY A 13 9.55 10.33 -0.29
C GLY A 13 9.75 9.97 1.18
N MET A 14 8.99 9.02 1.71
CA MET A 14 9.14 8.44 3.05
C MET A 14 10.03 7.19 3.07
N GLY A 15 10.63 6.82 1.93
CA GLY A 15 11.52 5.66 1.81
C GLY A 15 10.82 4.34 1.47
N THR A 16 9.52 4.36 1.14
CA THR A 16 8.78 3.15 0.72
C THR A 16 9.13 2.74 -0.70
N VAL A 17 9.16 1.43 -0.97
CA VAL A 17 9.25 0.89 -2.34
C VAL A 17 7.94 1.17 -3.07
N VAL A 18 8.03 1.81 -4.24
CA VAL A 18 6.88 2.17 -5.10
C VAL A 18 7.14 1.74 -6.54
N ASN A 19 6.10 1.27 -7.24
CA ASN A 19 6.11 1.15 -8.69
C ASN A 19 5.65 2.48 -9.30
N GLU A 20 6.55 3.20 -9.98
CA GLU A 20 6.18 4.48 -10.62
C GLU A 20 5.37 4.31 -11.90
N HIS A 21 5.45 3.13 -12.50
CA HIS A 21 4.81 2.80 -13.77
C HIS A 21 4.15 1.42 -13.66
N PHE A 22 2.93 1.32 -14.19
CA PHE A 22 2.24 0.05 -14.33
C PHE A 22 2.45 -0.48 -15.75
N HIS A 23 3.11 -1.64 -15.86
CA HIS A 23 3.31 -2.34 -17.11
C HIS A 23 2.42 -3.57 -17.15
N LEU A 24 1.37 -3.52 -17.97
CA LEU A 24 0.44 -4.63 -18.15
C LEU A 24 1.20 -5.84 -18.74
N GLY A 25 1.04 -7.01 -18.11
CA GLY A 25 1.72 -8.25 -18.53
C GLY A 25 3.05 -8.52 -17.82
N GLU A 26 3.58 -7.54 -17.08
CA GLU A 26 4.83 -7.71 -16.33
C GLU A 26 4.56 -8.06 -14.87
N ALA A 27 5.30 -9.03 -14.35
CA ALA A 27 5.28 -9.37 -12.94
C ALA A 27 5.95 -8.24 -12.14
N GLN A 28 5.15 -7.45 -11.45
CA GLN A 28 5.63 -6.41 -10.54
C GLN A 28 6.14 -7.03 -9.23
N GLN A 29 7.17 -6.42 -8.64
CA GLN A 29 7.81 -6.95 -7.44
C GLN A 29 7.03 -6.56 -6.17
N ILE A 30 6.75 -7.53 -5.32
CA ILE A 30 6.19 -7.27 -3.98
C ILE A 30 7.29 -6.61 -3.14
N ALA A 31 6.97 -5.49 -2.49
CA ALA A 31 7.91 -4.72 -1.67
C ALA A 31 8.39 -5.46 -0.40
N THR A 32 7.84 -6.63 -0.11
CA THR A 32 8.08 -7.41 1.11
C THR A 32 7.92 -8.90 0.83
N GLU A 33 8.41 -9.74 1.74
CA GLU A 33 8.20 -11.19 1.69
C GLU A 33 6.80 -11.53 2.26
N PRO A 34 5.88 -12.11 1.47
CA PRO A 34 4.55 -12.44 1.97
C PRO A 34 4.61 -13.56 3.02
N LEU A 35 3.97 -13.34 4.17
CA LEU A 35 3.85 -14.37 5.21
C LEU A 35 2.83 -15.46 4.83
N LYS A 36 1.80 -15.09 4.06
CA LYS A 36 0.75 -15.99 3.59
C LYS A 36 0.20 -15.49 2.26
N SER A 37 -0.11 -16.45 1.38
CA SER A 37 -0.69 -16.22 0.06
C SER A 37 -1.93 -17.09 -0.10
N TRP A 38 -2.91 -16.58 -0.84
CA TRP A 38 -4.13 -17.31 -1.20
C TRP A 38 -4.32 -17.22 -2.71
N GLU A 39 -4.63 -18.34 -3.34
CA GLU A 39 -5.07 -18.34 -4.74
C GLU A 39 -6.55 -17.97 -4.80
N VAL A 40 -6.88 -16.98 -5.63
CA VAL A 40 -8.27 -16.58 -5.88
C VAL A 40 -8.84 -17.50 -6.95
N PRO A 41 -9.96 -18.20 -6.69
CA PRO A 41 -10.60 -19.02 -7.72
C PRO A 41 -11.02 -18.19 -8.93
N GLU A 42 -10.86 -18.72 -10.14
CA GLU A 42 -11.09 -17.99 -11.40
C GLU A 42 -12.53 -17.50 -11.59
N ASP A 43 -13.48 -18.20 -10.98
CA ASP A 43 -14.92 -17.92 -11.04
C ASP A 43 -15.39 -16.95 -9.95
N ARG A 44 -14.48 -16.43 -9.13
CA ARG A 44 -14.82 -15.62 -7.96
C ARG A 44 -14.29 -14.20 -8.06
N ASP A 45 -15.06 -13.28 -7.50
CA ASP A 45 -14.59 -11.92 -7.27
C ASP A 45 -13.51 -11.89 -6.18
N SER A 46 -12.37 -11.27 -6.52
CA SER A 46 -11.22 -11.17 -5.62
C SER A 46 -11.51 -10.38 -4.34
N GLN A 47 -12.42 -9.40 -4.39
CA GLN A 47 -12.75 -8.57 -3.24
C GLN A 47 -13.72 -9.29 -2.30
N GLU A 48 -14.68 -10.05 -2.83
CA GLU A 48 -15.53 -10.94 -2.04
C GLU A 48 -14.72 -12.05 -1.35
N PHE A 49 -13.83 -12.72 -2.08
CA PHE A 49 -12.95 -13.75 -1.53
C PHE A 49 -12.06 -13.23 -0.38
N LYS A 50 -11.47 -12.04 -0.58
CA LYS A 50 -10.71 -11.35 0.48
C LYS A 50 -11.57 -11.06 1.70
N ASN A 51 -12.81 -10.60 1.51
CA ASN A 51 -13.71 -10.27 2.62
C ASN A 51 -14.10 -11.50 3.44
N GLU A 52 -14.24 -12.67 2.82
CA GLU A 52 -14.47 -13.94 3.53
C GLU A 52 -13.26 -14.30 4.41
N ILE A 53 -12.06 -14.30 3.84
CA ILE A 53 -10.83 -14.57 4.60
C ILE A 53 -10.70 -13.62 5.80
N LEU A 54 -11.01 -12.34 5.62
CA LEU A 54 -10.98 -11.35 6.69
C LEU A 54 -12.00 -11.66 7.80
N LYS A 55 -13.22 -12.04 7.45
CA LYS A 55 -14.27 -12.42 8.42
C LYS A 55 -13.94 -13.70 9.18
N GLU A 56 -13.24 -14.65 8.55
CA GLU A 56 -12.79 -15.88 9.19
C GLU A 56 -11.59 -15.65 10.13
N SER A 57 -10.75 -14.64 9.82
CA SER A 57 -9.48 -14.41 10.52
C SER A 57 -9.58 -13.42 11.68
N PHE A 58 -10.62 -12.58 11.72
CA PHE A 58 -10.73 -11.47 12.67
C PHE A 58 -12.16 -11.32 13.21
N THR A 59 -12.25 -10.77 14.41
CA THR A 59 -13.53 -10.36 15.00
C THR A 59 -14.09 -9.12 14.29
N ALA A 60 -15.39 -8.87 14.44
CA ALA A 60 -16.04 -7.68 13.87
C ALA A 60 -15.42 -6.37 14.37
N GLU A 61 -14.98 -6.33 15.63
CA GLU A 61 -14.33 -5.15 16.22
C GLU A 61 -12.95 -4.89 15.62
N GLU A 62 -12.13 -5.94 15.46
CA GLU A 62 -10.81 -5.84 14.81
C GLU A 62 -10.93 -5.40 13.36
N LEU A 63 -11.95 -5.89 12.64
CA LEU A 63 -12.22 -5.46 11.26
C LEU A 63 -12.61 -3.98 11.20
N ALA A 64 -13.48 -3.52 12.10
CA ALA A 64 -13.85 -2.11 12.19
C ALA A 64 -12.62 -1.22 12.47
N HIS A 65 -11.77 -1.64 13.41
CA HIS A 65 -10.54 -0.93 13.73
C HIS A 65 -9.55 -0.90 12.56
N ARG A 66 -9.40 -2.02 11.85
CA ARG A 66 -8.58 -2.11 10.63
C ARG A 66 -9.05 -1.12 9.57
N ASP A 67 -10.36 -1.02 9.34
CA ASP A 67 -10.91 -0.11 8.33
C ASP A 67 -10.74 1.36 8.72
N GLU A 68 -10.87 1.69 10.00
CA GLU A 68 -10.56 3.02 10.53
C GLU A 68 -9.07 3.38 10.32
N PHE A 69 -8.17 2.45 10.63
CA PHE A 69 -6.74 2.63 10.43
C PHE A 69 -6.40 2.88 8.95
N VAL A 70 -6.91 2.04 8.04
CA VAL A 70 -6.68 2.18 6.60
C VAL A 70 -7.21 3.52 6.07
N ASN A 71 -8.42 3.93 6.50
CA ASN A 71 -9.00 5.22 6.12
C ASN A 71 -8.15 6.40 6.63
N THR A 72 -7.70 6.35 7.88
CA THR A 72 -6.87 7.38 8.49
C THR A 72 -5.52 7.48 7.79
N LEU A 73 -4.87 6.35 7.52
CA LEU A 73 -3.62 6.30 6.77
C LEU A 73 -3.79 6.86 5.35
N GLY A 74 -4.90 6.52 4.68
CA GLY A 74 -5.23 7.05 3.35
C GLY A 74 -5.39 8.57 3.35
N LYS A 75 -6.05 9.14 4.37
CA LYS A 75 -6.16 10.60 4.55
C LYS A 75 -4.82 11.26 4.81
N MET A 76 -3.99 10.67 5.68
CA MET A 76 -2.68 11.20 6.05
C MET A 76 -1.71 11.21 4.86
N THR A 77 -1.59 10.09 4.14
CA THR A 77 -0.67 9.94 2.99
C THR A 77 -1.10 10.78 1.77
N ASN A 78 -2.37 11.18 1.70
CA ASN A 78 -2.87 12.11 0.68
C ASN A 78 -2.92 13.57 1.12
N SER A 79 -2.58 13.89 2.38
CA SER A 79 -2.59 15.25 2.88
C SER A 79 -1.56 16.14 2.16
N ARG A 80 -2.00 17.34 1.78
CA ARG A 80 -1.14 18.36 1.16
C ARG A 80 0.03 18.76 2.06
N LEU A 81 -0.19 18.78 3.38
CA LEU A 81 0.81 19.18 4.36
C LEU A 81 1.91 18.12 4.51
N ILE A 82 1.54 16.84 4.55
CA ILE A 82 2.49 15.72 4.55
C ILE A 82 3.32 15.72 3.26
N ARG A 83 2.68 15.93 2.10
CA ARG A 83 3.39 16.04 0.81
C ARG A 83 4.37 17.22 0.78
N LEU A 84 4.04 18.35 1.42
CA LEU A 84 4.93 19.51 1.54
C LEU A 84 6.13 19.21 2.44
N LEU A 85 5.91 18.63 3.62
CA LEU A 85 6.97 18.25 4.55
C LEU A 85 7.98 17.28 3.91
N VAL A 86 7.48 16.25 3.21
CA VAL A 86 8.32 15.30 2.48
C VAL A 86 9.15 15.99 1.37
N ARG A 87 8.61 17.02 0.71
CA ARG A 87 9.38 17.80 -0.29
C ARG A 87 10.48 18.64 0.35
N LEU A 88 10.21 19.25 1.50
CA LEU A 88 11.18 20.06 2.25
C LEU A 88 12.33 19.19 2.79
N GLU A 89 12.03 18.01 3.33
CA GLU A 89 13.07 17.07 3.78
C GLU A 89 14.02 16.67 2.65
N LYS A 90 13.49 16.43 1.45
CA LYS A 90 14.31 16.14 0.26
C LYS A 90 15.22 17.30 -0.15
N LEU A 91 14.77 18.55 0.00
CA LEU A 91 15.59 19.73 -0.30
C LEU A 91 16.77 19.84 0.67
N VAL A 92 16.50 19.73 1.97
CA VAL A 92 17.54 19.78 3.02
C VAL A 92 18.56 18.64 2.87
N LYS A 93 18.11 17.42 2.59
CA LYS A 93 19.01 16.28 2.34
C LYS A 93 19.86 16.45 1.07
N ARG A 94 19.40 17.20 0.07
CA ARG A 94 20.16 17.45 -1.17
C ARG A 94 21.26 18.49 -0.98
N GLU A 95 21.08 19.44 -0.06
CA GLU A 95 22.09 20.44 0.29
C GLU A 95 23.22 19.86 1.14
N ASN A 96 22.94 18.88 2.00
CA ASN A 96 23.95 18.21 2.83
C ASN A 96 24.81 17.15 2.11
N VAL A 97 24.61 16.93 0.81
CA VAL A 97 25.35 15.95 -0.02
C VAL A 97 26.24 16.65 -1.06
N ARG A 98 26.51 17.96 -0.89
CA ARG A 98 27.49 18.71 -1.71
C ARG A 98 28.77 18.98 -0.94
#